data_AF-A0A716EV12-F1
#
_entry.id   AF-A0A716EV12-F1
#
_cell.length_a   1.000
_cell.length_b   1.000
_cell.length_c   1.000
_cell.angle_alpha   90.00
_cell.angle_beta   90.00
_cell.angle_gamma   90.00
#
_symmetry.space_group_name_H-M   'P 1'
#
loop_
_entity.id
_entity.type
_entity.pdbx_description
1 polymer ?
#
loop_
_entity_poly.entity_id
_entity_poly.type
_entity_poly.pdbx_seq_one_letter_code
_entity_poly.pdbx_strand_id
1 'polypeptide(L)'
;MSNSVRLQLGFSPLSKTIVLAKMRDSGDGTKRRVGNDRGRDVTNEAAQLVWHLVMAEGGEIAWELDDGSRMVLRGEKQDAINEQD
;
A
#
# COMPACT_ATOMS: atom_id res chain seq x y z
N MET A 1 -5.27 -21.43 -20.22
CA MET A 1 -4.94 -20.62 -19.03
C MET A 1 -4.74 -19.18 -19.51
N SER A 2 -5.58 -18.25 -19.08
CA SER A 2 -5.59 -16.89 -19.64
C SER A 2 -4.41 -16.07 -19.11
N ASN A 3 -3.50 -15.70 -20.02
CA ASN A 3 -2.46 -14.68 -19.83
C ASN A 3 -3.10 -13.29 -19.60
N SER A 4 -3.88 -13.13 -18.54
CA SER A 4 -4.63 -11.90 -18.29
C SER A 4 -3.71 -10.84 -17.70
N VAL A 5 -3.62 -9.70 -18.39
CA VAL A 5 -2.94 -8.51 -17.87
C VAL A 5 -3.90 -7.82 -16.90
N ARG A 6 -3.42 -7.50 -15.69
CA ARG A 6 -4.21 -6.80 -14.66
C ARG A 6 -3.39 -5.69 -14.00
N LEU A 7 -4.08 -4.68 -13.48
CA LEU A 7 -3.45 -3.72 -12.58
C LEU A 7 -3.23 -4.37 -11.22
N GLN A 8 -2.06 -4.15 -10.63
CA GLN A 8 -1.72 -4.67 -9.32
C GLN A 8 -0.88 -3.67 -8.54
N LEU A 9 -1.14 -3.59 -7.23
CA LEU A 9 -0.31 -2.86 -6.27
C LEU A 9 0.89 -3.71 -5.86
N GLY A 10 2.06 -3.07 -5.76
CA GLY A 10 3.27 -3.67 -5.23
C GLY A 10 4.03 -2.70 -4.35
N PHE A 11 4.50 -3.18 -3.20
CA PHE A 11 5.40 -2.45 -2.31
C PHE A 11 6.86 -2.76 -2.67
N SER A 12 7.69 -1.71 -2.78
CA SER A 12 9.12 -1.84 -2.98
C SER A 12 9.85 -1.53 -1.67
N PRO A 13 10.54 -2.50 -1.04
CA PRO A 13 11.28 -2.26 0.20
C PRO A 13 12.48 -1.34 -0.01
N LEU A 14 13.05 -1.30 -1.22
CA LEU A 14 14.21 -0.46 -1.55
C LEU A 14 13.84 1.02 -1.67
N SER A 15 12.83 1.33 -2.48
CA SER A 15 12.38 2.71 -2.71
C SER A 15 11.36 3.18 -1.69
N LYS A 16 10.81 2.28 -0.86
CA LYS A 16 9.73 2.55 0.11
C LYS A 16 8.48 3.12 -0.55
N THR A 17 8.19 2.70 -1.77
CA THR A 17 7.03 3.18 -2.54
C THR A 17 6.03 2.06 -2.80
N ILE A 18 4.76 2.45 -2.92
CA ILE A 18 3.68 1.59 -3.41
C ILE A 18 3.42 1.99 -4.86
N VAL A 19 3.50 1.02 -5.76
CA VAL A 19 3.35 1.24 -7.20
C VAL A 19 2.16 0.46 -7.74
N LEU A 20 1.32 1.12 -8.53
CA LEU A 20 0.28 0.50 -9.33
C LEU A 20 0.82 0.24 -10.74
N ALA A 21 0.89 -1.02 -11.15
CA ALA A 21 1.44 -1.40 -12.45
C ALA A 21 0.63 -2.49 -13.14
N LYS A 22 0.71 -2.53 -14.48
CA LYS A 22 0.17 -3.62 -15.28
C LYS A 22 1.09 -4.84 -15.17
N MET A 23 0.54 -5.92 -14.64
CA MET A 23 1.23 -7.19 -14.44
C MET A 23 0.55 -8.26 -15.30
N ARG A 24 1.34 -9.19 -15.84
CA ARG A 24 0.90 -10.40 -16.52
C ARG A 24 1.39 -11.60 -15.73
N ASP A 25 0.50 -12.57 -15.57
CA ASP A 25 0.88 -13.88 -15.05
C ASP A 25 1.71 -14.62 -16.10
N SER A 26 2.88 -15.14 -15.71
CA SER A 26 3.76 -15.86 -16.63
C SER A 26 3.48 -17.38 -16.67
N GLY A 27 2.46 -17.86 -15.93
CA GLY A 27 2.03 -19.26 -15.92
C GLY A 27 2.85 -20.17 -15.00
N ASP A 28 4.01 -19.71 -14.53
CA ASP A 28 4.88 -20.33 -13.53
C ASP A 28 4.61 -19.79 -12.10
N GLY A 29 3.50 -19.05 -11.92
CA GLY A 29 3.17 -18.33 -10.69
C GLY A 29 3.93 -17.01 -10.52
N THR A 30 4.87 -16.69 -11.42
CA THR A 30 5.57 -15.41 -11.40
C THR A 30 4.78 -14.36 -12.17
N LYS A 31 4.76 -13.14 -11.63
CA LYS A 31 4.13 -12.00 -12.27
C LYS A 31 5.19 -11.12 -12.88
N ARG A 32 5.05 -10.83 -14.18
CA ARG A 32 5.94 -9.93 -14.90
C ARG A 32 5.24 -8.64 -15.22
N ARG A 33 5.96 -7.53 -15.08
CA ARG A 33 5.49 -6.23 -15.52
C ARG A 33 5.29 -6.24 -17.04
N VAL A 34 4.23 -5.59 -17.50
CA VAL A 34 3.89 -5.49 -18.92
C VAL A 34 4.23 -4.10 -19.43
N GLY A 35 4.99 -4.05 -20.53
CA GLY A 35 5.39 -2.80 -21.17
C GLY A 35 6.58 -2.14 -20.48
N ASN A 36 6.98 -0.98 -21.00
CA ASN A 36 8.11 -0.18 -20.49
C ASN A 36 7.66 0.89 -19.48
N ASP A 37 6.38 0.92 -19.11
CA ASP A 37 5.88 1.86 -18.11
C ASP A 37 6.43 1.50 -16.73
N ARG A 38 7.01 2.48 -16.04
CA ARG A 38 7.54 2.33 -14.68
C ARG A 38 6.44 2.14 -13.63
N GLY A 39 5.17 2.19 -14.03
CA GLY A 39 4.03 2.16 -13.14
C GLY A 39 3.86 3.50 -12.45
N ARG A 40 2.68 3.72 -11.88
CA ARG A 40 2.36 4.95 -11.15
C ARG A 40 2.74 4.76 -9.69
N ASP A 41 3.57 5.65 -9.16
CA ASP A 41 3.73 5.79 -7.71
C ASP A 41 2.40 6.27 -7.13
N VAL A 42 1.85 5.51 -6.18
CA VAL A 42 0.57 5.78 -5.50
C VAL A 42 0.76 5.82 -3.99
N THR A 43 1.98 6.04 -3.52
CA THR A 43 2.34 5.96 -2.10
C THR A 43 1.51 6.93 -1.25
N ASN A 44 1.35 8.17 -1.70
CA ASN A 44 0.60 9.19 -0.96
C ASN A 44 -0.90 8.85 -0.92
N GLU A 45 -1.48 8.48 -2.05
CA GLU A 45 -2.90 8.11 -2.14
C GLU A 45 -3.21 6.87 -1.30
N ALA A 46 -2.34 5.85 -1.36
CA ALA A 46 -2.48 4.65 -0.55
C ALA A 46 -2.40 4.99 0.96
N ALA A 47 -1.45 5.84 1.35
CA ALA A 47 -1.32 6.26 2.75
C ALA A 47 -2.55 7.04 3.24
N GLN A 48 -3.09 7.96 2.43
CA GLN A 48 -4.30 8.71 2.76
C GLN A 48 -5.52 7.78 2.90
N LEU A 49 -5.69 6.82 1.99
CA LEU A 49 -6.78 5.84 2.10
C LEU A 49 -6.66 4.97 3.35
N VAL A 50 -5.45 4.51 3.69
CA VAL A 50 -5.20 3.76 4.94
C VAL A 50 -5.47 4.63 6.16
N TRP A 51 -5.06 5.90 6.15
CA TRP A 51 -5.38 6.84 7.24
C TRP A 51 -6.90 6.96 7.43
N HIS A 52 -7.66 7.15 6.34
CA HIS A 52 -9.12 7.26 6.43
C HIS A 52 -9.76 6.00 7.01
N LEU A 53 -9.25 4.82 6.61
CA LEU A 53 -9.70 3.54 7.17
C LEU A 53 -9.41 3.46 8.68
N VAL A 54 -8.19 3.78 9.11
CA VAL A 54 -7.82 3.72 10.53
C VAL A 54 -8.68 4.67 11.37
N MET A 55 -8.92 5.89 10.89
CA MET A 55 -9.78 6.84 11.59
C MET A 55 -11.24 6.40 11.63
N ALA A 56 -11.74 5.74 10.58
CA ALA A 56 -13.09 5.20 10.56
C ALA A 56 -13.29 4.06 11.57
N GLU A 57 -12.25 3.29 11.86
CA GLU A 57 -12.23 2.20 12.87
C GLU A 57 -11.93 2.70 14.30
N GLY A 58 -11.96 4.02 14.53
CA GLY A 58 -11.75 4.60 15.87
C GLY A 58 -10.29 4.91 16.21
N GLY A 59 -9.42 5.02 15.21
CA GLY A 59 -8.03 5.47 15.35
C GLY A 59 -6.99 4.35 15.47
N GLU A 60 -7.43 3.09 15.56
CA GLU A 60 -6.55 1.91 15.56
C GLU A 60 -7.20 0.77 14.77
N ILE A 61 -6.41 0.11 13.93
CA ILE A 61 -6.74 -1.21 13.37
C ILE A 61 -5.64 -2.19 13.71
N ALA A 62 -6.01 -3.45 13.90
CA ALA A 62 -5.05 -4.49 14.19
C ALA A 62 -5.50 -5.87 13.71
N TRP A 63 -4.54 -6.75 13.48
CA TRP A 63 -4.77 -8.12 13.07
C TRP A 63 -3.73 -9.05 13.68
N GLU A 64 -4.16 -10.27 13.96
CA GLU A 64 -3.30 -11.34 14.46
C GLU A 64 -2.57 -12.02 13.29
N LEU A 65 -1.33 -12.41 13.53
CA LEU A 65 -0.50 -13.20 12.64
C LEU A 65 -0.49 -14.67 13.08
N ASP A 66 -0.11 -15.56 12.17
CA ASP A 66 -0.08 -17.02 12.41
C ASP A 66 0.88 -17.43 13.53
N ASP A 67 1.87 -16.59 13.86
CA ASP A 67 2.81 -16.79 14.97
C ASP A 67 2.27 -16.31 16.33
N GLY A 68 1.02 -15.84 16.38
CA GLY A 68 0.37 -15.30 17.56
C GLY A 68 0.80 -13.87 17.91
N SER A 69 1.62 -13.22 17.09
CA SER A 69 1.94 -11.80 17.22
C SER A 69 0.87 -10.93 16.55
N ARG A 70 0.78 -9.67 16.96
CA ARG A 70 -0.23 -8.72 16.48
C ARG A 70 0.41 -7.57 15.72
N MET A 71 -0.08 -7.29 14.52
CA MET A 71 0.23 -6.05 13.81
C MET A 71 -0.81 -4.99 14.14
N VAL A 72 -0.35 -3.76 14.37
CA VAL A 72 -1.20 -2.63 14.74
C VAL A 72 -0.85 -1.42 13.88
N LEU A 73 -1.86 -0.75 13.33
CA LEU A 73 -1.74 0.56 12.69
C LEU A 73 -2.56 1.58 13.48
N ARG A 74 -1.94 2.71 13.80
CA ARG A 74 -2.55 3.83 14.51
C ARG A 74 -2.44 5.11 13.68
N GLY A 75 -3.51 5.89 13.67
CA GLY A 75 -3.56 7.19 13.02
C GLY A 75 -3.45 8.30 14.05
N GLU A 76 -2.48 9.19 13.88
CA GLU A 76 -2.36 10.41 14.67
C GLU A 76 -2.41 11.61 13.71
N LYS A 77 -3.19 12.63 14.06
CA LYS A 77 -3.18 13.91 13.37
C LYS A 77 -2.55 14.93 14.31
N GLN A 78 -1.46 15.54 13.87
CA GLN A 78 -0.82 16.64 14.59
C GLN A 78 -1.35 17.96 14.03
N ASP A 79 -1.69 18.87 14.93
CA ASP A 79 -2.03 20.23 14.55
C ASP A 79 -0.76 20.98 14.14
N ALA A 80 -0.92 21.96 13.24
CA ALA A 80 0.19 22.82 12.86
C ALA A 80 0.68 23.59 14.09
N ILE A 81 1.99 23.66 14.29
CA ILE A 81 2.60 24.49 15.32
C ILE A 81 2.31 25.95 14.93
N ASN A 82 1.43 26.62 15.68
CA ASN A 82 1.27 28.07 15.58
C ASN A 82 2.47 28.72 16.27
N GLU A 83 3.50 29.06 15.51
CA GLU A 83 4.57 29.96 15.97
C GLU A 83 4.04 31.41 15.94
N GLN A 84 3.23 31.77 16.94
CA GLN A 84 2.91 33.16 17.26
C GLN A 84 2.87 33.31 18.78
N ASP A 85 4.04 33.61 19.36
CA ASP A 85 4.19 34.34 20.62
C ASP A 85 4.80 35.72 20.30
#